data_AF-A0A815J7N2-F1
#
_entry.id   AF-A0A815J7N2-F1
#
_cell.length_a   1.000
_cell.length_b   1.000
_cell.length_c   1.000
_cell.angle_alpha   90.00
_cell.angle_beta   90.00
_cell.angle_gamma   90.00
#
_symmetry.space_group_name_H-M   'P 1'
#
loop_
_entity.id
_entity.type
_entity.pdbx_description
1 polymer ?
#
loop_
_entity_poly.entity_id
_entity_poly.type
_entity_poly.pdbx_seq_one_letter_code
_entity_poly.pdbx_strand_id
1 'polypeptide(L)' 'MGWIEHENLRDERAEAFQSLLWPGVYEWSYGICATCAGTFIIPPAKAEEMYLPENFGRCATEKAIIS' A
#
# COMPACT_ATOMS: atom_id res chain seq x y z
N MET A 1 12.37 6.72 -9.55
CA MET A 1 13.62 6.19 -8.98
C MET A 1 13.41 6.14 -7.48
N GLY A 2 13.06 4.97 -6.97
CA GLY A 2 12.48 4.79 -5.64
C GLY A 2 13.40 4.01 -4.72
N TRP A 3 13.14 4.14 -3.43
CA TRP A 3 13.71 3.32 -2.35
C TRP A 3 13.17 1.88 -2.38
N ILE A 4 12.39 1.50 -3.39
CA ILE A 4 11.72 0.20 -3.49
C ILE A 4 12.57 -0.69 -4.39
N GLU A 5 12.89 -1.90 -3.89
CA GLU A 5 13.64 -2.89 -4.65
C GLU A 5 12.73 -3.75 -5.53
N HIS A 6 11.51 -4.00 -5.06
CA HIS A 6 10.55 -4.83 -5.76
C HIS A 6 9.13 -4.34 -5.53
N GLU A 7 8.36 -4.27 -6.62
CA GLU A 7 6.95 -3.94 -6.60
C GLU A 7 6.12 -5.11 -7.14
N ASN A 8 5.00 -5.39 -6.47
CA ASN A 8 4.01 -6.34 -6.92
C ASN A 8 2.67 -5.61 -7.05
N LEU A 9 2.28 -5.33 -8.30
CA LEU A 9 1.00 -4.71 -8.63
C LEU A 9 0.04 -5.80 -9.09
N ARG A 10 -0.97 -6.08 -8.27
CA ARG A 10 -2.05 -7.04 -8.55
C ARG A 10 -3.37 -6.31 -8.68
N ASP A 11 -4.38 -7.03 -9.17
CA ASP A 11 -5.73 -6.48 -9.34
C ASP A 11 -6.36 -6.10 -7.98
N GLU A 12 -6.10 -6.89 -6.94
CA GLU A 12 -6.68 -6.73 -5.61
C GLU A 12 -5.77 -6.00 -4.60
N ARG A 13 -4.47 -5.83 -4.90
CA ARG A 13 -3.49 -5.26 -3.99
C ARG A 13 -2.24 -4.76 -4.70
N ALA A 14 -1.67 -3.68 -4.18
CA ALA A 14 -0.33 -3.21 -4.56
C ALA A 14 0.62 -3.36 -3.35
N GLU A 15 1.80 -3.91 -3.57
CA GLU A 15 2.82 -4.15 -2.54
C GLU A 15 4.19 -3.63 -2.98
N ALA A 16 4.90 -2.99 -2.06
CA ALA A 16 6.27 -2.51 -2.26
C ALA A 16 7.19 -3.12 -1.21
N PHE A 17 8.33 -3.64 -1.64
CA PHE A 17 9.31 -4.33 -0.81
C PHE A 17 10.67 -3.63 -0.86
N GLN A 18 11.33 -3.60 0.30
CA GLN A 18 12.70 -3.12 0.47
C GLN A 18 13.34 -3.96 1.59
N SER A 19 14.53 -4.50 1.32
CA SER A 19 15.30 -5.31 2.26
C SER A 19 15.76 -4.53 3.49
N LEU A 20 16.08 -3.24 3.35
CA LEU A 20 16.51 -2.39 4.47
C LEU A 20 15.97 -0.96 4.35
N LEU A 21 15.26 -0.51 5.38
CA LEU A 21 14.76 0.86 5.53
C LEU A 21 15.42 1.51 6.75
N TRP A 22 16.00 2.69 6.55
CA TRP A 22 16.50 3.51 7.64
C TRP A 22 15.35 4.32 8.26
N PRO A 23 15.50 4.87 9.47
CA PRO A 23 14.50 5.79 10.03
C PRO A 23 14.27 6.97 9.09
N GLY A 24 13.01 7.19 8.70
CA GLY A 24 12.65 8.25 7.74
C GLY A 24 11.19 8.20 7.32
N VAL A 25 10.79 9.16 6.48
CA VAL A 25 9.48 9.19 5.83
C VAL A 25 9.66 8.81 4.38
N TYR A 26 8.90 7.83 3.93
CA TYR A 26 8.98 7.26 2.60
C TYR A 26 7.63 7.39 1.91
N GLU A 27 7.65 7.97 0.72
CA GLU A 27 6.46 8.12 -0.11
C GLU A 27 6.52 7.11 -1.25
N TRP A 28 5.38 6.46 -1.50
CA TRP A 28 5.16 5.59 -2.63
C TRP A 28 3.77 5.85 -3.20
N SER A 29 3.71 5.97 -4.51
CA SER A 29 2.47 6.22 -5.25
C SER A 29 2.36 5.20 -6.37
N TYR A 30 1.16 4.67 -6.56
CA TYR A 30 0.81 3.79 -7.67
C TYR A 30 -0.49 4.27 -8.31
N GLY A 31 -0.61 4.09 -9.62
CA GLY A 31 -1.81 4.47 -10.37
C GLY A 31 -2.90 3.41 -10.22
N ILE A 32 -4.15 3.84 -10.16
CA ILE A 32 -5.34 2.98 -10.22
C ILE A 32 -6.31 3.49 -11.28
N CYS A 33 -7.06 2.58 -11.91
CA CYS A 33 -8.13 2.92 -12.83
C CYS A 33 -9.48 2.48 -12.25
N ALA A 34 -10.34 3.46 -11.95
CA ALA A 34 -11.69 3.22 -11.48
C ALA A 34 -12.62 2.92 -12.66
N THR A 35 -12.98 1.65 -12.88
CA THR A 35 -13.77 1.21 -14.04
C THR A 35 -15.25 0.99 -13.75
N CYS A 36 -15.62 0.75 -12.48
CA CYS A 36 -16.98 0.42 -12.08
C CYS A 36 -17.55 1.49 -11.15
N ALA A 37 -18.69 2.08 -11.52
CA ALA A 37 -19.42 2.99 -10.65
C ALA A 37 -19.95 2.26 -9.40
N GLY A 38 -19.85 2.90 -8.24
CA GLY A 38 -20.27 2.33 -6.96
C GLY A 38 -19.58 2.94 -5.76
N THR A 39 -19.89 2.40 -4.57
CA THR A 39 -19.22 2.74 -3.31
C THR A 39 -18.44 1.54 -2.82
N PHE A 40 -17.14 1.72 -2.58
CA PHE A 40 -16.20 0.67 -2.22
C PHE A 40 -15.54 0.97 -0.88
N ILE A 41 -15.24 -0.09 -0.12
CA ILE A 41 -14.42 0.01 1.09
C ILE A 41 -12.97 -0.17 0.69
N ILE A 42 -12.12 0.79 1.03
CA ILE A 42 -10.67 0.70 0.86
C ILE A 42 -10.10 -0.01 2.09
N PRO A 43 -9.50 -1.21 1.95
CA PRO A 43 -8.81 -1.86 3.04
C PRO A 43 -7.68 -0.97 3.57
N PRO A 44 -7.39 -1.00 4.88
CA PRO A 44 -6.31 -0.20 5.43
C PRO A 44 -4.97 -0.66 4.83
N ALA A 45 -4.15 0.29 4.39
CA ALA A 45 -2.76 0.05 4.04
C ALA A 45 -2.02 -0.48 5.27
N LYS A 46 -1.19 -1.49 5.06
CA LYS A 46 -0.37 -2.15 6.10
C LYS A 46 1.10 -2.03 5.73
N ALA A 47 1.91 -1.63 6.68
CA ALA A 47 3.38 -1.70 6.60
C ALA A 47 3.86 -2.61 7.73
N GLU A 48 4.70 -3.59 7.43
CA GLU A 48 5.24 -4.52 8.42
C GLU A 48 6.66 -4.95 8.06
N GLU A 49 7.45 -5.27 9.07
CA GLU A 49 8.71 -5.97 8.89
C GLU A 49 8.44 -7.48 8.68
N MET A 50 8.87 -8.03 7.54
CA MET A 50 8.62 -9.44 7.20
C MET A 50 9.19 -10.43 8.23
N TYR A 51 10.26 -10.06 8.92
CA TYR A 51 10.98 -10.92 9.88
C TYR A 51 10.76 -10.56 11.35
N LEU A 52 10.03 -9.47 11.62
CA LEU A 52 9.66 -9.00 12.96
C LEU A 52 8.20 -8.53 12.92
N PRO A 53 7.23 -9.46 12.82
CA PRO A 53 5.83 -9.13 12.54
C PRO A 53 5.15 -8.30 13.64
N GLU A 54 5.74 -8.20 14.84
CA GLU A 54 5.32 -7.28 15.89
C GLU A 54 5.49 -5.80 15.50
N ASN A 55 6.42 -5.50 14.59
CA ASN A 55 6.66 -4.17 14.05
C ASN A 55 5.78 -3.94 12.83
N PHE A 56 4.53 -3.51 13.07
CA PHE A 56 3.62 -3.16 11.99
C PHE A 56 2.83 -1.89 12.29
N GLY A 57 2.43 -1.22 11.22
CA GLY A 57 1.50 -0.10 11.22
C GLY A 57 0.37 -0.35 10.23
N ARG A 58 -0.80 0.23 10.51
CA ARG A 58 -1.92 0.26 9.58
C ARG A 58 -2.60 1.62 9.59
N CYS A 59 -3.08 2.07 8.44
CA CYS A 59 -3.92 3.26 8.39
C CYS A 59 -5.38 2.95 8.75
N ALA A 60 -6.22 3.98 8.76
CA ALA A 60 -7.66 3.81 8.88
C ALA A 60 -8.27 3.25 7.59
N THR A 61 -9.41 2.56 7.72
CA THR A 61 -10.24 2.18 6.57
C THR A 61 -10.89 3.42 5.97
N GLU A 62 -10.96 3.48 4.64
CA GLU A 62 -11.56 4.59 3.90
C GLU A 62 -12.67 4.09 2.96
N LYS A 63 -13.47 5.00 2.41
CA LYS A 63 -14.49 4.70 1.40
C LYS A 63 -14.18 5.45 0.11
N ALA A 64 -14.21 4.74 -1.01
CA ALA A 64 -14.16 5.34 -2.34
C ALA A 64 -15.56 5.40 -2.93
N ILE A 65 -15.89 6.53 -3.58
CA ILE A 65 -17.10 6.68 -4.38
C ILE A 65 -16.66 6.90 -5.83
N ILE A 66 -17.09 6.02 -6.72
CA ILE A 66 -16.85 6.11 -8.17
C ILE A 66 -18.21 6.43 -8.80
N SER A 67 -18.31 7.60 -9.43
CA SER A 67 -19.52 8.11 -10.10
C SER A 67 -19.45 7.93 -11.60
#